data_AF-A0A350QME9-F1
#
_entry.id   AF-A0A350QME9-F1
#
_cell.length_a   1.000
_cell.length_b   1.000
_cell.length_c   1.000
_cell.angle_alpha   90.00
_cell.angle_beta   90.00
_cell.angle_gamma   90.00
#
_symmetry.space_group_name_H-M   'P 1'
#
loop_
_entity.id
_entity.type
_entity.pdbx_description
1 polymer ?
#
loop_
_entity_poly.entity_id
_entity_poly.type
_entity_poly.pdbx_seq_one_letter_code
_entity_poly.pdbx_strand_id
1 'polypeptide(L)'
;FSPDSPKQLAAALFNKPTDEPPGLGLKPLKKGKTGPSTNVEVLTKMSEDPAIETSIPEHILEYRQLTKLVNTYLVALKEAIQPKTGRIHASFNQVVTATGRLSSSDPNLQNIPIRSDAGREIRKAFVAKPGHVLLAADYSQIELRLLAHLSGDENLIQAFKDGMDIHTAVAAEVMDVAPEDVDGDMRSTAKMINFGIVYGITAFGLARRLGGDVSNQEAADIIEDYKFRFPRITEFLDNCVAQSKGHEDGHVETILGRRRAIPQIHARNPNEKALGERMAINTVVQGSAADLIKLAMLDLHRCLPVEAPGTKMLLQIHDELVFEVPEAEIEPVTRLVIERMEGAMAIDVPLVVDAAHGRDWFAAK
;
A
#
# COMPACT_ATOMS: atom_id res chain seq x y z
N PHE A 1 20.91 25.56 -12.27
CA PHE A 1 19.66 25.51 -11.47
C PHE A 1 19.77 24.40 -10.44
N SER A 2 18.97 24.41 -9.38
CA SER A 2 18.85 23.33 -8.40
C SER A 2 17.71 22.37 -8.82
N PRO A 3 17.98 21.07 -9.02
CA PRO A 3 16.94 20.07 -9.33
C PRO A 3 15.88 19.90 -8.22
N ASP A 4 16.28 20.16 -6.97
CA ASP A 4 15.40 20.06 -5.80
C ASP A 4 14.46 21.25 -5.64
N SER A 5 14.74 22.38 -6.32
CA SER A 5 13.86 23.55 -6.32
C SER A 5 12.79 23.40 -7.40
N PRO A 6 11.49 23.24 -7.04
CA PRO A 6 10.44 23.07 -8.04
C PRO A 6 10.36 24.26 -9.03
N LYS A 7 10.60 25.48 -8.53
CA LYS A 7 10.60 26.71 -9.32
C LYS A 7 11.76 26.73 -10.32
N GLN A 8 12.97 26.41 -9.88
CA GLN A 8 14.15 26.47 -10.77
C GLN A 8 14.14 25.32 -11.78
N LEU A 9 13.69 24.12 -11.38
CA LEU A 9 13.52 23.00 -12.30
C LEU A 9 12.43 23.30 -13.34
N ALA A 10 11.29 23.85 -12.92
CA ALA A 10 10.23 24.23 -13.86
C ALA A 10 10.74 25.29 -14.86
N ALA A 11 11.51 26.28 -14.39
CA ALA A 11 12.13 27.26 -15.28
C ALA A 11 13.09 26.57 -16.27
N ALA A 12 13.98 25.69 -15.80
CA ALA A 12 14.92 24.99 -16.67
C ALA A 12 14.24 24.13 -17.74
N LEU A 13 13.13 23.46 -17.41
CA LEU A 13 12.39 22.61 -18.36
C LEU A 13 11.53 23.42 -19.35
N PHE A 14 10.81 24.45 -18.87
CA PHE A 14 9.68 25.01 -19.60
C PHE A 14 9.88 26.44 -20.10
N ASN A 15 10.84 27.20 -19.55
CA ASN A 15 11.17 28.51 -20.10
C ASN A 15 11.74 28.33 -21.51
N LYS A 16 11.50 29.30 -22.39
CA LYS A 16 12.09 29.30 -23.72
C LYS A 16 13.61 29.47 -23.62
N PRO A 17 14.37 29.05 -24.64
CA PRO A 17 15.80 29.34 -24.72
C PRO A 17 16.14 30.84 -24.66
N THR A 18 15.17 31.71 -24.99
CA THR A 18 15.31 33.17 -25.00
C THR A 18 14.86 33.87 -23.71
N ASP A 19 14.27 33.14 -22.76
CA ASP A 19 13.77 33.72 -21.51
C ASP A 19 14.92 33.95 -20.50
N GLU A 20 14.66 34.70 -19.42
CA GLU A 20 15.63 34.92 -18.33
C GLU A 20 15.02 34.47 -16.97
N PRO A 21 15.48 33.35 -16.37
CA PRO A 21 16.53 32.46 -16.86
C PRO A 21 16.07 31.60 -18.06
N PRO A 22 17.00 31.18 -18.94
CA PRO A 22 16.66 30.35 -20.09
C PRO A 22 16.31 28.92 -19.68
N GLY A 23 15.54 28.23 -20.52
CA GLY A 23 15.18 26.82 -20.37
C GLY A 23 15.14 26.07 -21.70
N LEU A 24 14.68 24.82 -21.67
CA LEU A 24 14.60 23.91 -22.81
C LEU A 24 13.41 24.18 -23.75
N GLY A 25 12.46 25.00 -23.33
CA GLY A 25 11.25 25.31 -24.09
C GLY A 25 10.26 24.16 -24.19
N LEU A 26 10.34 23.14 -23.31
CA LEU A 26 9.42 22.01 -23.33
C LEU A 26 7.99 22.47 -23.00
N LYS A 27 6.99 21.82 -23.60
CA LYS A 27 5.58 22.15 -23.35
C LYS A 27 5.12 21.55 -22.01
N PRO A 28 4.59 22.36 -21.07
CA PRO A 28 4.05 21.82 -19.82
C PRO A 28 2.82 20.94 -20.07
N LEU A 29 2.84 19.70 -19.54
CA LEU A 29 1.69 18.79 -19.60
C LEU A 29 0.61 19.09 -18.55
N LYS A 30 1.01 19.69 -17.42
CA LYS A 30 0.12 19.99 -16.29
C LYS A 30 0.57 21.26 -15.56
N LYS A 31 -0.40 22.01 -15.05
CA LYS A 31 -0.16 23.18 -14.18
C LYS A 31 -0.75 22.92 -12.80
N GLY A 32 0.03 23.24 -11.76
CA GLY A 32 -0.41 23.30 -10.37
C GLY A 32 -0.68 24.73 -9.92
N LYS A 33 -0.93 24.91 -8.62
CA LYS A 33 -1.22 26.23 -8.02
C LYS A 33 -0.07 27.23 -8.18
N THR A 34 1.17 26.75 -8.22
CA THR A 34 2.40 27.57 -8.22
C THR A 34 3.11 27.61 -9.57
N GLY A 35 2.53 27.04 -10.63
CA GLY A 35 3.12 26.99 -11.97
C GLY A 35 3.10 25.60 -12.60
N PRO A 36 3.89 25.39 -13.68
CA PRO A 36 4.05 24.08 -14.31
C PRO A 36 4.45 22.99 -13.31
N SER A 37 3.82 21.82 -13.42
CA SER A 37 4.13 20.69 -12.55
C SER A 37 5.34 19.94 -13.09
N THR A 38 6.22 19.53 -12.18
CA THR A 38 7.34 18.61 -12.44
C THR A 38 7.22 17.37 -11.56
N ASN A 39 6.00 16.92 -11.25
CA ASN A 39 5.82 15.71 -10.44
C ASN A 39 6.23 14.44 -11.22
N VAL A 40 6.34 13.31 -10.52
CA VAL A 40 6.75 12.02 -11.13
C VAL A 40 5.91 11.70 -12.36
N GLU A 41 4.57 11.77 -12.25
CA GLU A 41 3.67 11.50 -13.38
C GLU A 41 3.95 12.36 -14.62
N VAL A 42 4.20 13.66 -14.44
CA VAL A 42 4.50 14.55 -15.58
C VAL A 42 5.85 14.23 -16.18
N LEU A 43 6.88 14.04 -15.34
CA LEU A 43 8.22 13.74 -15.83
C LEU A 43 8.30 12.39 -16.54
N THR A 44 7.58 11.37 -16.06
CA THR A 44 7.48 10.05 -16.71
C THR A 44 6.85 10.17 -18.09
N LYS A 45 5.72 10.88 -18.20
CA LYS A 45 5.10 11.13 -19.51
C LYS A 45 6.00 11.91 -20.45
N MET A 46 6.79 12.84 -19.90
CA MET A 46 7.76 13.60 -20.71
C MET A 46 8.96 12.75 -21.14
N SER A 47 9.43 11.80 -20.33
CA SER A 47 10.51 10.88 -20.74
C SER A 47 10.06 9.85 -21.76
N GLU A 48 8.76 9.53 -21.79
CA GLU A 48 8.16 8.59 -22.74
C GLU A 48 7.70 9.27 -24.05
N ASP A 49 7.66 10.60 -24.10
CA ASP A 49 7.21 11.36 -25.28
C ASP A 49 8.29 11.37 -26.37
N PRO A 50 8.07 10.73 -27.54
CA PRO A 50 9.06 10.70 -28.61
C PRO A 50 9.41 12.08 -29.19
N ALA A 51 8.57 13.10 -28.96
CA ALA A 51 8.84 14.47 -29.38
C ALA A 51 9.86 15.19 -28.48
N ILE A 52 10.20 14.61 -27.32
CA ILE A 52 11.18 15.17 -26.38
C ILE A 52 12.52 14.44 -26.58
N GLU A 53 13.43 15.07 -27.33
CA GLU A 53 14.73 14.48 -27.67
C GLU A 53 15.76 14.46 -26.52
N THR A 54 15.44 15.08 -25.37
CA THR A 54 16.36 15.22 -24.25
C THR A 54 16.05 14.23 -23.13
N SER A 55 17.08 13.58 -22.59
CA SER A 55 16.96 12.66 -21.44
C SER A 55 16.86 13.37 -20.08
N ILE A 56 16.77 14.71 -20.05
CA ILE A 56 16.71 15.46 -18.80
C ILE A 56 15.53 15.04 -17.90
N PRO A 57 14.28 14.85 -18.40
CA PRO A 57 13.18 14.40 -17.56
C PRO A 57 13.46 13.05 -16.86
N GLU A 58 14.07 12.11 -17.58
CA GLU A 58 14.47 10.79 -17.06
C GLU A 58 15.57 10.92 -15.99
N HIS A 59 16.64 11.66 -16.28
CA HIS A 59 17.71 11.88 -15.29
C HIS A 59 17.23 12.61 -14.04
N ILE A 60 16.21 13.48 -14.13
CA ILE A 60 15.62 14.12 -12.95
C ILE A 60 14.81 13.13 -12.13
N LEU A 61 14.10 12.18 -12.75
CA LEU A 61 13.44 11.08 -12.04
C LEU A 61 14.45 10.24 -11.28
N GLU A 62 15.52 9.82 -11.96
CA GLU A 62 16.61 9.04 -11.36
C GLU A 62 17.29 9.80 -10.21
N TYR A 63 17.67 11.07 -10.44
CA TYR A 63 18.26 11.94 -9.43
C TYR A 63 17.39 12.02 -8.17
N ARG A 64 16.08 12.21 -8.32
CA ARG A 64 15.16 12.31 -7.18
C ARG A 64 15.01 10.99 -6.45
N GLN A 65 14.98 9.88 -7.18
CA GLN A 65 14.96 8.56 -6.56
C GLN A 65 16.22 8.34 -5.73
N LEU A 66 17.41 8.52 -6.32
CA LEU A 66 18.69 8.34 -5.63
C LEU A 66 18.86 9.30 -4.45
N THR A 67 18.53 10.58 -4.63
CA THR A 67 18.61 11.59 -3.58
C THR A 67 17.70 11.23 -2.40
N LYS A 68 16.50 10.70 -2.67
CA LYS A 68 15.62 10.20 -1.61
C LYS A 68 16.22 8.97 -0.92
N LEU A 69 16.78 8.01 -1.67
CA LEU A 69 17.45 6.83 -1.10
C LEU A 69 18.59 7.23 -0.15
N VAL A 70 19.43 8.16 -0.57
CA VAL A 70 20.56 8.66 0.22
C VAL A 70 20.07 9.44 1.45
N ASN A 71 19.28 10.49 1.25
CA ASN A 71 18.95 11.42 2.34
C ASN A 71 17.97 10.82 3.34
N THR A 72 16.88 10.21 2.86
CA THR A 72 15.80 9.73 3.72
C THR A 72 16.15 8.40 4.40
N TYR A 73 16.99 7.58 3.79
CA TYR A 73 17.28 6.25 4.32
C TYR A 73 18.74 6.12 4.74
N LEU A 74 19.72 6.29 3.87
CA LEU A 74 21.12 6.04 4.26
C LEU A 74 21.63 7.00 5.33
N VAL A 75 21.48 8.31 5.12
CA VAL A 75 21.95 9.33 6.07
C VAL A 75 21.11 9.29 7.35
N ALA A 76 19.78 9.41 7.21
CA ALA A 76 18.90 9.49 8.37
C ALA A 76 18.90 8.21 9.23
N LEU A 77 18.91 7.01 8.63
CA LEU A 77 18.98 5.77 9.42
C LEU A 77 20.33 5.63 10.12
N LYS A 78 21.44 6.02 9.46
CA LYS A 78 22.76 6.02 10.08
C LYS A 78 22.81 6.95 11.30
N GLU A 79 22.24 8.14 11.20
CA GLU A 79 22.13 9.08 12.32
C GLU A 79 21.22 8.55 13.45
N ALA A 80 20.22 7.73 13.11
CA ALA A 80 19.32 7.11 14.08
C ALA A 80 19.92 5.89 14.81
N ILE A 81 21.11 5.42 14.44
CA ILE A 81 21.76 4.29 15.13
C ILE A 81 22.17 4.74 16.54
N GLN A 82 21.62 4.07 17.54
CA GLN A 82 21.99 4.33 18.93
C GLN A 82 23.41 3.75 19.19
N PRO A 83 24.41 4.57 19.59
CA PRO A 83 25.81 4.13 19.59
C PRO A 83 26.18 3.02 20.58
N LYS A 84 25.46 2.89 21.70
CA LYS A 84 25.70 1.86 22.72
C LYS A 84 25.15 0.49 22.34
N THR A 85 24.05 0.47 21.59
CA THR A 85 23.32 -0.76 21.23
C THR A 85 23.56 -1.20 19.80
N GLY A 86 24.01 -0.29 18.93
CA GLY A 86 24.10 -0.54 17.49
C GLY A 86 22.74 -0.74 16.81
N ARG A 87 21.64 -0.34 17.48
CA ARG A 87 20.26 -0.54 17.00
C ARG A 87 19.55 0.78 16.76
N ILE A 88 18.58 0.74 15.86
CA ILE A 88 17.61 1.81 15.63
C ILE A 88 16.38 1.53 16.51
N HIS A 89 15.90 2.55 17.21
CA HIS A 89 14.75 2.46 18.11
C HIS A 89 13.65 3.42 17.63
N ALA A 90 12.75 2.91 16.78
CA ALA A 90 11.64 3.70 16.27
C ALA A 90 10.49 3.82 17.30
N SER A 91 9.69 4.88 17.17
CA SER A 91 8.47 5.07 17.93
C SER A 91 7.25 4.63 17.11
N PHE A 92 6.42 3.76 17.68
CA PHE A 92 5.15 3.35 17.07
C PHE A 92 3.98 4.10 17.71
N ASN A 93 3.40 5.02 16.95
CA ASN A 93 2.31 5.89 17.41
C ASN A 93 0.95 5.24 17.13
N GLN A 94 0.20 4.97 18.20
CA GLN A 94 -1.09 4.26 18.14
C GLN A 94 -2.31 5.16 17.87
N VAL A 95 -2.18 6.47 18.16
CA VAL A 95 -3.30 7.44 18.16
C VAL A 95 -3.23 8.48 17.03
N VAL A 96 -2.36 8.26 16.03
CA VAL A 96 -2.13 9.23 14.93
C VAL A 96 -3.03 8.95 13.73
N THR A 97 -3.18 7.69 13.32
CA THR A 97 -3.91 7.36 12.09
C THR A 97 -5.41 7.21 12.37
N ALA A 98 -6.24 7.80 11.51
CA ALA A 98 -7.70 7.74 11.66
C ALA A 98 -8.28 6.34 11.37
N THR A 99 -7.53 5.47 10.68
CA THR A 99 -7.94 4.09 10.40
C THR A 99 -7.45 3.10 11.47
N GLY A 100 -6.75 3.56 12.50
CA GLY A 100 -6.26 2.70 13.57
C GLY A 100 -5.00 1.90 13.25
N ARG A 101 -4.37 2.07 12.08
CA ARG A 101 -3.00 1.56 11.83
C ARG A 101 -1.99 2.21 12.78
N LEU A 102 -0.92 1.50 13.10
CA LEU A 102 0.25 2.15 13.71
C LEU A 102 0.93 3.03 12.67
N SER A 103 1.56 4.11 13.14
CA SER A 103 2.51 4.88 12.34
C SER A 103 3.88 4.83 13.02
N SER A 104 4.96 4.84 12.25
CA SER A 104 6.32 4.82 12.77
C SER A 104 7.00 6.18 12.59
N SER A 105 7.69 6.67 13.63
CA SER A 105 8.50 7.89 13.60
C SER A 105 9.85 7.69 14.31
N ASP A 106 10.78 8.60 14.03
CA ASP A 106 12.07 8.71 14.73
C ASP A 106 12.92 7.42 14.80
N PRO A 107 13.21 6.74 13.66
CA PRO A 107 12.81 7.03 12.28
C PRO A 107 11.58 6.22 11.84
N ASN A 108 10.96 6.59 10.70
CA ASN A 108 9.88 5.79 10.13
C ASN A 108 10.44 4.49 9.50
N LEU A 109 10.11 3.35 10.10
CA LEU A 109 10.53 2.02 9.62
C LEU A 109 9.45 1.30 8.80
N GLN A 110 8.26 1.87 8.66
CA GLN A 110 7.18 1.28 7.85
C GLN A 110 7.29 1.62 6.36
N ASN A 111 8.11 2.61 6.00
CA ASN A 111 8.26 3.10 4.63
C ASN A 111 9.62 2.75 4.00
N ILE A 112 10.32 1.73 4.54
CA ILE A 112 11.58 1.26 3.98
C ILE A 112 11.34 0.69 2.58
N PRO A 113 12.07 1.15 1.54
CA PRO A 113 11.75 0.85 0.16
C PRO A 113 11.82 -0.64 -0.15
N ILE A 114 11.04 -1.05 -1.15
CA ILE A 114 10.98 -2.44 -1.61
C ILE A 114 10.72 -2.60 -3.11
N ARG A 115 10.09 -1.60 -3.75
CA ARG A 115 9.63 -1.73 -5.14
C ARG A 115 10.73 -1.64 -6.18
N SER A 116 11.75 -0.81 -5.95
CA SER A 116 12.89 -0.66 -6.86
C SER A 116 14.07 -1.46 -6.35
N ASP A 117 14.85 -2.08 -7.23
CA ASP A 117 16.03 -2.88 -6.86
C ASP A 117 16.98 -2.11 -5.93
N ALA A 118 17.41 -0.91 -6.33
CA ALA A 118 18.26 -0.04 -5.51
C ALA A 118 17.65 0.33 -4.14
N GLY A 119 16.32 0.37 -4.05
CA GLY A 119 15.61 0.63 -2.81
C GLY A 119 15.52 -0.61 -1.93
N ARG A 120 15.30 -1.78 -2.53
CA ARG A 120 15.26 -3.07 -1.84
C ARG A 120 16.60 -3.35 -1.16
N GLU A 121 17.71 -2.99 -1.80
CA GLU A 121 19.08 -3.14 -1.25
C GLU A 121 19.26 -2.49 0.13
N ILE A 122 18.54 -1.42 0.47
CA ILE A 122 18.60 -0.79 1.81
C ILE A 122 18.24 -1.79 2.91
N ARG A 123 17.35 -2.76 2.63
CA ARG A 123 16.92 -3.77 3.60
C ARG A 123 18.05 -4.69 4.06
N LYS A 124 19.13 -4.83 3.26
CA LYS A 124 20.35 -5.59 3.66
C LYS A 124 21.06 -4.98 4.87
N ALA A 125 20.85 -3.70 5.15
CA ALA A 125 21.42 -3.03 6.31
C ALA A 125 20.72 -3.39 7.64
N PHE A 126 19.52 -3.99 7.57
CA PHE A 126 18.78 -4.44 8.74
C PHE A 126 19.08 -5.91 8.98
N VAL A 127 19.95 -6.19 9.93
CA VAL A 127 20.44 -7.54 10.25
C VAL A 127 19.97 -8.00 11.63
N ALA A 128 19.78 -9.30 11.79
CA ALA A 128 19.61 -9.90 13.10
C ALA A 128 20.93 -9.85 13.90
N LYS A 129 20.84 -9.90 15.23
CA LYS A 129 22.03 -10.11 16.06
C LYS A 129 22.66 -11.49 15.81
N PRO A 130 23.94 -11.71 16.16
CA PRO A 130 24.60 -13.02 16.00
C PRO A 130 23.81 -14.19 16.61
N GLY A 131 23.79 -15.32 15.91
CA GLY A 131 23.04 -16.53 16.27
C GLY A 131 21.52 -16.42 16.12
N HIS A 132 21.03 -15.35 15.48
CA HIS A 132 19.62 -15.13 15.20
C HIS A 132 19.42 -14.84 13.71
N VAL A 133 18.18 -14.99 13.26
CA VAL A 133 17.70 -14.62 11.93
C VAL A 133 16.50 -13.68 12.08
N LEU A 134 16.19 -12.93 11.03
CA LEU A 134 14.94 -12.20 10.90
C LEU A 134 13.89 -13.12 10.29
N LEU A 135 12.69 -13.13 10.86
CA LEU A 135 11.50 -13.78 10.32
C LEU A 135 10.51 -12.67 9.98
N ALA A 136 10.03 -12.61 8.75
CA ALA A 136 8.91 -11.76 8.35
C ALA A 136 7.70 -12.64 8.05
N ALA A 137 6.54 -12.27 8.58
CA ALA A 137 5.27 -12.95 8.37
C ALA A 137 4.22 -11.91 7.96
N ASP A 138 3.59 -12.09 6.80
CA ASP A 138 2.67 -11.13 6.17
C ASP A 138 1.33 -11.79 5.85
N TYR A 139 0.22 -11.11 6.11
CA TYR A 139 -1.08 -11.64 5.72
C TYR A 139 -1.30 -11.54 4.21
N SER A 140 -1.52 -12.69 3.58
CA SER A 140 -1.78 -12.76 2.15
C SER A 140 -3.16 -12.18 1.80
N GLN A 141 -3.16 -11.03 1.13
CA GLN A 141 -4.36 -10.36 0.59
C GLN A 141 -5.42 -10.00 1.65
N ILE A 142 -5.01 -9.57 2.84
CA ILE A 142 -5.92 -9.39 3.97
C ILE A 142 -7.10 -8.43 3.70
N GLU A 143 -6.87 -7.33 2.98
CA GLU A 143 -7.94 -6.36 2.68
C GLU A 143 -9.07 -6.99 1.83
N LEU A 144 -8.72 -7.90 0.89
CA LEU A 144 -9.72 -8.61 0.09
C LEU A 144 -10.42 -9.72 0.87
N ARG A 145 -9.71 -10.42 1.76
CA ARG A 145 -10.31 -11.42 2.66
C ARG A 145 -11.34 -10.76 3.59
N LEU A 146 -11.00 -9.60 4.14
CA LEU A 146 -11.93 -8.80 4.95
C LEU A 146 -13.09 -8.28 4.12
N LEU A 147 -12.86 -7.85 2.88
CA LEU A 147 -13.95 -7.48 1.99
C LEU A 147 -14.92 -8.64 1.74
N ALA A 148 -14.42 -9.86 1.50
CA ALA A 148 -15.24 -11.05 1.31
C ALA A 148 -16.10 -11.33 2.55
N HIS A 149 -15.49 -11.30 3.74
CA HIS A 149 -16.21 -11.47 5.01
C HIS A 149 -17.25 -10.37 5.24
N LEU A 150 -16.87 -9.10 5.11
CA LEU A 150 -17.73 -7.95 5.39
C LEU A 150 -18.89 -7.81 4.41
N SER A 151 -18.69 -8.21 3.15
CA SER A 151 -19.74 -8.21 2.13
C SER A 151 -20.63 -9.44 2.17
N GLY A 152 -20.16 -10.56 2.73
CA GLY A 152 -20.87 -11.84 2.65
C GLY A 152 -21.00 -12.35 1.22
N ASP A 153 -20.12 -11.95 0.31
CA ASP A 153 -20.14 -12.38 -1.08
C ASP A 153 -19.72 -13.85 -1.19
N GLU A 154 -20.69 -14.73 -1.45
CA GLU A 154 -20.48 -16.19 -1.48
C GLU A 154 -19.45 -16.61 -2.52
N ASN A 155 -19.42 -15.96 -3.69
CA ASN A 155 -18.46 -16.27 -4.75
C ASN A 155 -17.04 -15.92 -4.32
N LEU A 156 -16.85 -14.74 -3.73
CA LEU A 156 -15.54 -14.29 -3.25
C LEU A 156 -15.06 -15.12 -2.05
N ILE A 157 -15.98 -15.46 -1.12
CA ILE A 157 -15.69 -16.35 0.01
C ILE A 157 -15.25 -17.72 -0.50
N GLN A 158 -15.97 -18.30 -1.45
CA GLN A 158 -15.66 -19.61 -2.00
C GLN A 158 -14.33 -19.59 -2.76
N ALA A 159 -14.06 -18.55 -3.55
CA ALA A 159 -12.77 -18.38 -4.24
C ALA A 159 -11.58 -18.40 -3.26
N PHE A 160 -11.71 -17.74 -2.10
CA PHE A 160 -10.67 -17.80 -1.07
C PHE A 160 -10.54 -19.18 -0.39
N LYS A 161 -11.65 -19.91 -0.21
CA LYS A 161 -11.62 -21.27 0.35
C LYS A 161 -10.98 -22.26 -0.61
N ASP A 162 -11.14 -22.05 -1.90
CA ASP A 162 -10.55 -22.88 -2.97
C ASP A 162 -9.10 -22.49 -3.30
N GLY A 163 -8.54 -21.49 -2.62
CA GLY A 163 -7.17 -21.03 -2.84
C GLY A 163 -6.97 -20.30 -4.19
N MET A 164 -8.05 -19.78 -4.78
CA MET A 164 -7.99 -19.08 -6.06
C MET A 164 -7.32 -17.71 -5.93
N ASP A 165 -6.58 -17.33 -6.97
CA ASP A 165 -6.04 -15.99 -7.10
C ASP A 165 -7.07 -15.07 -7.79
N ILE A 166 -7.76 -14.27 -6.98
CA ILE A 166 -8.79 -13.33 -7.46
C ILE A 166 -8.23 -12.28 -8.43
N HIS A 167 -6.97 -11.88 -8.28
CA HIS A 167 -6.36 -10.94 -9.22
C HIS A 167 -6.15 -11.59 -10.58
N THR A 168 -5.74 -12.85 -10.60
CA THR A 168 -5.58 -13.62 -11.84
C THR A 168 -6.93 -13.84 -12.51
N ALA A 169 -7.96 -14.20 -11.74
CA ALA A 169 -9.32 -14.37 -12.28
C ALA A 169 -9.88 -13.08 -12.90
N VAL A 170 -9.65 -11.92 -12.26
CA VAL A 170 -10.07 -10.63 -12.81
C VAL A 170 -9.20 -10.23 -14.00
N ALA A 171 -7.89 -10.50 -13.98
CA ALA A 171 -7.00 -10.21 -15.09
C ALA A 171 -7.38 -10.96 -16.35
N ALA A 172 -7.62 -12.28 -16.23
CA ALA A 172 -8.04 -13.16 -17.31
C ALA A 172 -9.28 -12.61 -18.02
N GLU A 173 -10.24 -12.12 -17.24
CA GLU A 173 -11.49 -11.61 -17.80
C GLU A 173 -11.36 -10.21 -18.42
N VAL A 174 -10.72 -9.26 -17.72
CA VAL A 174 -10.56 -7.89 -18.24
C VAL A 174 -9.72 -7.85 -19.50
N MET A 175 -8.75 -8.76 -19.61
CA MET A 175 -7.83 -8.83 -20.74
C MET A 175 -8.24 -9.87 -21.79
N ASP A 176 -9.35 -10.59 -21.59
CA ASP A 176 -9.85 -11.67 -22.45
C ASP A 176 -8.78 -12.72 -22.78
N VAL A 177 -8.09 -13.21 -21.75
CA VAL A 177 -7.05 -14.26 -21.82
C VAL A 177 -7.38 -15.43 -20.89
N ALA A 178 -6.79 -16.59 -21.12
CA ALA A 178 -6.95 -17.72 -20.20
C ALA A 178 -6.23 -17.42 -18.86
N PRO A 179 -6.71 -17.93 -17.71
CA PRO A 179 -6.07 -17.72 -16.41
C PRO A 179 -4.59 -18.15 -16.37
N GLU A 180 -4.21 -19.15 -17.17
CA GLU A 180 -2.84 -19.66 -17.28
C GLU A 180 -1.92 -18.71 -18.08
N ASP A 181 -2.50 -17.85 -18.92
CA ASP A 181 -1.78 -16.89 -19.76
C ASP A 181 -1.63 -15.51 -19.07
N VAL A 182 -2.16 -15.35 -17.86
CA VAL A 182 -2.03 -14.12 -17.08
C VAL A 182 -0.60 -13.99 -16.56
N ASP A 183 0.12 -13.00 -17.09
CA ASP A 183 1.45 -12.65 -16.60
C ASP A 183 1.41 -11.75 -15.34
N GLY A 184 2.59 -11.43 -14.82
CA GLY A 184 2.74 -10.60 -13.61
C GLY A 184 2.22 -9.16 -13.79
N ASP A 185 2.31 -8.59 -14.99
CA ASP A 185 1.89 -7.22 -15.28
C ASP A 185 0.38 -7.14 -15.43
N MET A 186 -0.23 -8.13 -16.10
CA MET A 186 -1.69 -8.31 -16.17
C MET A 186 -2.27 -8.48 -14.77
N ARG A 187 -1.68 -9.35 -13.95
CA ARG A 187 -2.11 -9.54 -12.55
C ARG A 187 -1.95 -8.27 -11.71
N SER A 188 -0.85 -7.53 -11.87
CA SER A 188 -0.63 -6.25 -11.21
C SER A 188 -1.69 -5.21 -11.61
N THR A 189 -2.07 -5.21 -12.89
CA THR A 189 -3.13 -4.34 -13.42
C THR A 189 -4.48 -4.70 -12.82
N ALA A 190 -4.87 -5.97 -12.81
CA ALA A 190 -6.11 -6.42 -12.17
C ALA A 190 -6.14 -6.14 -10.67
N LYS A 191 -4.99 -6.21 -9.98
CA LYS A 191 -4.87 -5.75 -8.60
C LYS A 191 -5.23 -4.26 -8.47
N MET A 192 -4.71 -3.41 -9.35
CA MET A 192 -5.08 -1.98 -9.36
C MET A 192 -6.57 -1.75 -9.66
N ILE A 193 -7.17 -2.57 -10.52
CA ILE A 193 -8.60 -2.54 -10.83
C ILE A 193 -9.40 -2.91 -9.59
N ASN A 194 -9.18 -4.10 -9.00
CA ASN A 194 -9.90 -4.58 -7.82
C ASN A 194 -9.87 -3.55 -6.69
N PHE A 195 -8.67 -3.10 -6.31
CA PHE A 195 -8.56 -2.07 -5.27
C PHE A 195 -9.15 -0.73 -5.69
N GLY A 196 -9.06 -0.36 -6.97
CA GLY A 196 -9.71 0.83 -7.50
C GLY A 196 -11.22 0.78 -7.29
N ILE A 197 -11.86 -0.29 -7.76
CA ILE A 197 -13.32 -0.45 -7.74
C ILE A 197 -13.83 -0.53 -6.31
N VAL A 198 -13.20 -1.36 -5.47
CA VAL A 198 -13.56 -1.50 -4.05
C VAL A 198 -13.49 -0.16 -3.31
N TYR A 199 -12.53 0.70 -3.66
CA TYR A 199 -12.35 2.01 -3.03
C TYR A 199 -12.97 3.18 -3.82
N GLY A 200 -13.95 2.88 -4.69
CA GLY A 200 -14.77 3.90 -5.34
C GLY A 200 -14.04 4.74 -6.38
N ILE A 201 -13.17 4.12 -7.18
CA ILE A 201 -12.57 4.76 -8.35
C ILE A 201 -13.67 5.11 -9.37
N THR A 202 -13.52 6.24 -10.05
CA THR A 202 -14.39 6.60 -11.16
C THR A 202 -13.88 5.98 -12.46
N ALA A 203 -14.74 5.82 -13.48
CA ALA A 203 -14.33 5.36 -14.81
C ALA A 203 -13.13 6.18 -15.36
N PHE A 204 -13.18 7.50 -15.22
CA PHE A 204 -12.06 8.39 -15.61
C PHE A 204 -10.77 8.09 -14.83
N GLY A 205 -10.90 7.84 -13.51
CA GLY A 205 -9.77 7.48 -12.66
C GLY A 205 -9.18 6.12 -13.03
N LEU A 206 -10.03 5.17 -13.40
CA LEU A 206 -9.65 3.83 -13.81
C LEU A 206 -8.96 3.83 -15.18
N ALA A 207 -9.55 4.47 -16.19
CA ALA A 207 -8.95 4.65 -17.52
C ALA A 207 -7.55 5.26 -17.42
N ARG A 208 -7.38 6.31 -16.59
CA ARG A 208 -6.07 6.93 -16.37
C ARG A 208 -5.05 6.01 -15.68
N ARG A 209 -5.49 5.07 -14.84
CA ARG A 209 -4.60 4.10 -14.16
C ARG A 209 -4.21 2.95 -15.07
N LEU A 210 -5.14 2.46 -15.87
CA LEU A 210 -4.89 1.42 -16.87
C LEU A 210 -3.92 1.93 -17.96
N GLY A 211 -3.98 3.24 -18.25
CA GLY A 211 -3.13 3.81 -19.29
C GLY A 211 -3.53 3.30 -20.68
N GLY A 212 -2.65 3.49 -21.65
CA GLY A 212 -2.90 3.09 -23.04
C GLY A 212 -4.10 3.79 -23.69
N ASP A 213 -4.68 3.14 -24.68
CA ASP A 213 -5.86 3.61 -25.44
C ASP A 213 -7.20 3.29 -24.74
N VAL A 214 -7.18 2.88 -23.46
CA VAL A 214 -8.40 2.56 -22.72
C VAL A 214 -9.27 3.80 -22.58
N SER A 215 -10.43 3.76 -23.24
CA SER A 215 -11.42 4.81 -23.23
C SER A 215 -12.14 4.87 -21.88
N ASN A 216 -12.74 6.03 -21.60
CA ASN A 216 -13.58 6.20 -20.42
C ASN A 216 -14.84 5.29 -20.46
N GLN A 217 -15.27 4.85 -21.64
CA GLN A 217 -16.41 3.95 -21.78
C GLN A 217 -16.00 2.51 -21.39
N GLU A 218 -14.91 1.99 -21.94
CA GLU A 218 -14.40 0.66 -21.58
C GLU A 218 -14.13 0.54 -20.08
N ALA A 219 -13.56 1.59 -19.47
CA ALA A 219 -13.36 1.62 -18.02
C ALA A 219 -14.68 1.66 -17.22
N ALA A 220 -15.76 2.22 -17.78
CA ALA A 220 -17.08 2.18 -17.15
C ALA A 220 -17.69 0.77 -17.24
N ASP A 221 -17.57 0.13 -18.40
CA ASP A 221 -18.06 -1.22 -18.64
C ASP A 221 -17.38 -2.24 -17.68
N ILE A 222 -16.06 -2.15 -17.49
CA ILE A 222 -15.31 -2.96 -16.51
C ILE A 222 -15.87 -2.78 -15.07
N ILE A 223 -16.21 -1.55 -14.68
CA ILE A 223 -16.78 -1.27 -13.36
C ILE A 223 -18.18 -1.89 -13.23
N GLU A 224 -19.00 -1.79 -14.28
CA GLU A 224 -20.36 -2.35 -14.29
C GLU A 224 -20.34 -3.88 -14.24
N ASP A 225 -19.48 -4.53 -15.03
CA ASP A 225 -19.31 -5.99 -15.03
C ASP A 225 -18.84 -6.50 -13.67
N TYR A 226 -17.87 -5.82 -13.05
CA TYR A 226 -17.44 -6.15 -11.69
C TYR A 226 -18.59 -6.08 -10.69
N LYS A 227 -19.40 -5.01 -10.73
CA LYS A 227 -20.55 -4.85 -9.83
C LYS A 227 -21.63 -5.90 -10.09
N PHE A 228 -21.85 -6.28 -11.35
CA PHE A 228 -22.80 -7.32 -11.72
C PHE A 228 -22.39 -8.69 -11.17
N ARG A 229 -21.08 -9.01 -11.23
CA ARG A 229 -20.53 -10.27 -10.72
C ARG A 229 -20.44 -10.36 -9.21
N PHE A 230 -20.18 -9.22 -8.56
CA PHE A 230 -20.05 -9.12 -7.11
C PHE A 230 -21.12 -8.17 -6.52
N PRO A 231 -22.42 -8.52 -6.63
CA PRO A 231 -23.51 -7.65 -6.20
C PRO A 231 -23.48 -7.40 -4.69
N ARG A 232 -23.03 -8.39 -3.90
CA ARG A 232 -22.88 -8.26 -2.44
C ARG A 232 -21.78 -7.28 -2.05
N ILE A 233 -20.70 -7.21 -2.83
CA ILE A 233 -19.68 -6.17 -2.63
C ILE A 233 -20.31 -4.79 -2.84
N THR A 234 -21.05 -4.59 -3.93
CA THR A 234 -21.71 -3.31 -4.19
C THR A 234 -22.68 -2.92 -3.07
N GLU A 235 -23.52 -3.86 -2.63
CA GLU A 235 -24.42 -3.68 -1.48
C GLU A 235 -23.66 -3.28 -0.21
N PHE A 236 -22.54 -3.93 0.09
CA PHE A 236 -21.69 -3.58 1.22
C PHE A 236 -21.11 -2.16 1.14
N LEU A 237 -20.62 -1.74 -0.03
CA LEU A 237 -20.10 -0.40 -0.24
C LEU A 237 -21.18 0.66 -0.01
N ASP A 238 -22.38 0.42 -0.56
CA ASP A 238 -23.54 1.30 -0.41
C ASP A 238 -24.00 1.35 1.05
N ASN A 239 -23.99 0.21 1.75
CA ASN A 239 -24.33 0.13 3.17
C ASN A 239 -23.34 0.89 4.06
N CYS A 240 -22.04 0.83 3.78
CA CYS A 240 -21.03 1.63 4.48
C CYS A 240 -21.31 3.14 4.36
N VAL A 241 -21.67 3.58 3.15
CA VAL A 241 -22.02 4.97 2.87
C VAL A 241 -23.36 5.35 3.52
N ALA A 242 -24.36 4.48 3.49
CA ALA A 242 -25.66 4.69 4.10
C ALA A 242 -25.57 4.77 5.63
N GLN A 243 -24.82 3.86 6.26
CA GLN A 243 -24.54 3.87 7.70
C GLN A 243 -23.86 5.19 8.10
N SER A 244 -22.81 5.58 7.39
CA SER A 244 -22.12 6.86 7.60
C SER A 244 -23.10 8.03 7.52
N LYS A 245 -23.93 8.11 6.47
CA LYS A 245 -24.95 9.16 6.31
C LYS A 245 -26.01 9.15 7.41
N GLY A 246 -26.29 8.00 8.02
CA GLY A 246 -27.26 7.86 9.12
C GLY A 246 -26.79 8.47 10.45
N HIS A 247 -25.48 8.66 10.62
CA HIS A 247 -24.90 9.24 11.84
C HIS A 247 -24.65 10.75 11.70
N GLU A 248 -24.90 11.49 12.78
CA GLU A 248 -24.74 12.95 12.84
C GLU A 248 -23.30 13.40 12.51
N ASP A 249 -22.31 12.69 13.05
CA ASP A 249 -20.88 12.91 12.80
C ASP A 249 -20.33 12.12 11.60
N GLY A 250 -21.19 11.39 10.90
CA GLY A 250 -20.83 10.62 9.73
C GLY A 250 -20.06 9.33 10.04
N HIS A 251 -19.99 8.86 11.29
CA HIS A 251 -19.05 7.79 11.62
C HIS A 251 -19.37 6.43 11.01
N VAL A 252 -18.34 5.60 10.90
CA VAL A 252 -18.42 4.17 10.63
C VAL A 252 -17.61 3.40 11.68
N GLU A 253 -17.85 2.09 11.77
CA GLU A 253 -17.19 1.19 12.72
C GLU A 253 -16.44 0.06 11.99
N THR A 254 -15.34 -0.41 12.58
CA THR A 254 -14.65 -1.64 12.16
C THR A 254 -15.33 -2.87 12.77
N ILE A 255 -14.86 -4.09 12.41
CA ILE A 255 -15.35 -5.36 12.99
C ILE A 255 -15.30 -5.36 14.53
N LEU A 256 -14.30 -4.71 15.14
CA LEU A 256 -14.16 -4.62 16.60
C LEU A 256 -14.72 -3.31 17.20
N GLY A 257 -15.52 -2.56 16.45
CA GLY A 257 -16.22 -1.37 16.94
C GLY A 257 -15.36 -0.10 17.00
N ARG A 258 -14.20 -0.05 16.34
CA ARG A 258 -13.41 1.20 16.26
C ARG A 258 -14.16 2.22 15.42
N ARG A 259 -14.46 3.37 16.01
CA ARG A 259 -15.15 4.48 15.34
C ARG A 259 -14.21 5.46 14.67
N ARG A 260 -14.61 5.95 13.50
CA ARG A 260 -14.00 7.12 12.84
C ARG A 260 -15.11 8.07 12.38
N ALA A 261 -15.12 9.30 12.89
CA ALA A 261 -16.02 10.35 12.39
C ALA A 261 -15.63 10.78 10.97
N ILE A 262 -16.63 11.01 10.11
CA ILE A 262 -16.45 11.37 8.70
C ILE A 262 -17.45 12.49 8.34
N PRO A 263 -17.26 13.71 8.87
CA PRO A 263 -18.17 14.82 8.60
C PRO A 263 -18.25 15.19 7.11
N GLN A 264 -17.23 14.83 6.32
CA GLN A 264 -17.20 15.05 4.87
C GLN A 264 -18.36 14.38 4.13
N ILE A 265 -18.95 13.32 4.70
CA ILE A 265 -20.09 12.61 4.10
C ILE A 265 -21.32 13.53 3.91
N HIS A 266 -21.41 14.58 4.73
CA HIS A 266 -22.49 15.57 4.74
C HIS A 266 -22.12 16.85 3.97
N ALA A 267 -20.96 16.90 3.34
CA ALA A 267 -20.49 18.09 2.63
C ALA A 267 -21.38 18.41 1.42
N ARG A 268 -21.63 19.71 1.18
CA ARG A 268 -22.33 20.20 -0.01
C ARG A 268 -21.48 20.10 -1.28
N ASN A 269 -20.15 20.17 -1.13
CA ASN A 269 -19.23 20.06 -2.26
C ASN A 269 -19.18 18.59 -2.74
N PRO A 270 -19.48 18.30 -4.02
CA PRO A 270 -19.49 16.92 -4.53
C PRO A 270 -18.16 16.18 -4.36
N ASN A 271 -17.03 16.87 -4.51
CA ASN A 271 -15.70 16.26 -4.38
C ASN A 271 -15.37 15.89 -2.93
N GLU A 272 -15.79 16.73 -1.98
CA GLU A 272 -15.62 16.49 -0.55
C GLU A 272 -16.55 15.37 -0.07
N LYS A 273 -17.81 15.37 -0.54
CA LYS A 273 -18.76 14.28 -0.29
C LYS A 273 -18.24 12.95 -0.82
N ALA A 274 -17.77 12.90 -2.06
CA ALA A 274 -17.17 11.70 -2.64
C ALA A 274 -15.91 11.25 -1.88
N LEU A 275 -15.14 12.19 -1.29
CA LEU A 275 -14.04 11.84 -0.39
C LEU A 275 -14.56 11.19 0.90
N GLY A 276 -15.63 11.71 1.49
CA GLY A 276 -16.31 11.11 2.65
C GLY A 276 -16.80 9.68 2.36
N GLU A 277 -17.43 9.46 1.20
CA GLU A 277 -17.91 8.14 0.79
C GLU A 277 -16.77 7.12 0.68
N ARG A 278 -15.64 7.50 0.05
CA ARG A 278 -14.44 6.65 0.02
C ARG A 278 -13.83 6.44 1.40
N MET A 279 -13.83 7.45 2.26
CA MET A 279 -13.33 7.32 3.63
C MET A 279 -14.17 6.33 4.44
N ALA A 280 -15.50 6.33 4.28
CA ALA A 280 -16.39 5.40 4.97
C ALA A 280 -16.02 3.95 4.66
N ILE A 281 -15.99 3.61 3.37
CA ILE A 281 -15.62 2.29 2.88
C ILE A 281 -14.21 1.88 3.35
N ASN A 282 -13.21 2.72 3.08
CA ASN A 282 -11.81 2.39 3.39
C ASN A 282 -11.59 2.20 4.89
N THR A 283 -12.33 2.91 5.73
CA THR A 283 -12.19 2.78 7.18
C THR A 283 -12.65 1.42 7.66
N VAL A 284 -13.79 0.94 7.18
CA VAL A 284 -14.34 -0.35 7.61
C VAL A 284 -13.37 -1.48 7.24
N VAL A 285 -12.91 -1.53 5.99
CA VAL A 285 -11.98 -2.59 5.52
C VAL A 285 -10.59 -2.45 6.15
N GLN A 286 -9.94 -1.30 5.95
CA GLN A 286 -8.55 -1.07 6.38
C GLN A 286 -8.41 -1.03 7.91
N GLY A 287 -9.41 -0.49 8.59
CA GLY A 287 -9.44 -0.44 10.05
C GLY A 287 -9.66 -1.81 10.67
N SER A 288 -10.48 -2.66 10.04
CA SER A 288 -10.63 -4.05 10.49
C SER A 288 -9.35 -4.85 10.29
N ALA A 289 -8.57 -4.59 9.23
CA ALA A 289 -7.23 -5.17 9.07
C ALA A 289 -6.27 -4.72 10.17
N ALA A 290 -6.33 -3.43 10.55
CA ALA A 290 -5.53 -2.91 11.65
C ALA A 290 -5.93 -3.53 13.01
N ASP A 291 -7.21 -3.83 13.19
CA ASP A 291 -7.70 -4.52 14.38
C ASP A 291 -7.23 -5.98 14.44
N LEU A 292 -7.32 -6.72 13.32
CA LEU A 292 -6.81 -8.09 13.20
C LEU A 292 -5.33 -8.19 13.58
N ILE A 293 -4.46 -7.40 12.95
CA ILE A 293 -3.02 -7.53 13.21
C ILE A 293 -2.68 -7.16 14.66
N LYS A 294 -3.44 -6.24 15.28
CA LYS A 294 -3.29 -5.93 16.70
C LYS A 294 -3.71 -7.07 17.61
N LEU A 295 -4.77 -7.81 17.28
CA LEU A 295 -5.12 -9.04 18.01
C LEU A 295 -4.01 -10.08 17.90
N ALA A 296 -3.48 -10.31 16.69
CA ALA A 296 -2.36 -11.22 16.47
C ALA A 296 -1.13 -10.79 17.28
N MET A 297 -0.81 -9.50 17.31
CA MET A 297 0.30 -8.97 18.10
C MET A 297 0.11 -9.22 19.60
N LEU A 298 -1.11 -9.04 20.13
CA LEU A 298 -1.41 -9.27 21.54
C LEU A 298 -1.32 -10.75 21.91
N ASP A 299 -1.77 -11.64 21.03
CA ASP A 299 -1.67 -13.09 21.24
C ASP A 299 -0.20 -13.54 21.24
N LEU A 300 0.55 -13.15 20.21
CA LEU A 300 1.99 -13.42 20.11
C LEU A 300 2.79 -12.83 21.27
N HIS A 301 2.46 -11.62 21.73
CA HIS A 301 3.11 -11.02 22.89
C HIS A 301 2.94 -11.87 24.17
N ARG A 302 1.81 -12.55 24.31
CA ARG A 302 1.51 -13.42 25.47
C ARG A 302 2.17 -14.79 25.34
N CYS A 303 2.19 -15.39 24.16
CA CYS A 303 2.66 -16.77 23.97
C CYS A 303 4.19 -16.88 23.79
N LEU A 304 4.82 -15.95 23.07
CA LEU A 304 6.24 -16.02 22.72
C LEU A 304 7.19 -16.17 23.92
N PRO A 305 7.00 -15.47 25.05
CA PRO A 305 7.90 -15.62 26.21
C PRO A 305 7.95 -17.04 26.79
N VAL A 306 6.90 -17.83 26.59
CA VAL A 306 6.76 -19.19 27.13
C VAL A 306 7.10 -20.23 26.06
N GLU A 307 6.55 -20.08 24.85
CA GLU A 307 6.64 -21.08 23.78
C GLU A 307 7.87 -20.93 22.89
N ALA A 308 8.47 -19.73 22.83
CA ALA A 308 9.63 -19.41 21.98
C ALA A 308 10.61 -18.44 22.69
N PRO A 309 11.14 -18.81 23.86
CA PRO A 309 11.97 -17.93 24.67
C PRO A 309 13.22 -17.48 23.91
N GLY A 310 13.35 -16.17 23.71
CA GLY A 310 14.46 -15.58 22.95
C GLY A 310 14.03 -14.96 21.62
N THR A 311 12.84 -15.31 21.13
CA THR A 311 12.19 -14.62 20.01
C THR A 311 11.67 -13.25 20.44
N LYS A 312 11.87 -12.24 19.59
CA LYS A 312 11.37 -10.88 19.81
C LYS A 312 10.65 -10.37 18.58
N MET A 313 9.42 -9.91 18.75
CA MET A 313 8.75 -9.07 17.75
C MET A 313 9.45 -7.71 17.69
N LEU A 314 9.91 -7.32 16.51
CA LEU A 314 10.66 -6.09 16.27
C LEU A 314 9.80 -4.99 15.66
N LEU A 315 9.09 -5.31 14.57
CA LEU A 315 8.38 -4.32 13.75
C LEU A 315 6.99 -4.82 13.38
N GLN A 316 6.06 -3.88 13.25
CA GLN A 316 4.79 -4.07 12.57
C GLN A 316 4.71 -3.11 11.38
N ILE A 317 4.51 -3.65 10.18
CA ILE A 317 4.55 -2.91 8.93
C ILE A 317 3.32 -3.27 8.12
N HIS A 318 2.27 -2.46 8.27
CA HIS A 318 0.98 -2.68 7.62
C HIS A 318 0.33 -4.01 8.02
N ASP A 319 0.53 -5.06 7.24
CA ASP A 319 0.05 -6.43 7.40
C ASP A 319 1.18 -7.42 7.75
N GLU A 320 2.43 -6.94 7.80
CA GLU A 320 3.63 -7.72 8.12
C GLU A 320 4.05 -7.54 9.60
N LEU A 321 4.45 -8.64 10.23
CA LEU A 321 5.17 -8.68 11.50
C LEU A 321 6.59 -9.20 11.29
N VAL A 322 7.58 -8.50 11.84
CA VAL A 322 9.00 -8.88 11.76
C VAL A 322 9.52 -9.26 13.13
N PHE A 323 10.23 -10.38 13.22
CA PHE A 323 10.78 -10.96 14.44
C PHE A 323 12.29 -11.18 14.32
N GLU A 324 12.99 -11.10 15.44
CA GLU A 324 14.35 -11.62 15.62
C GLU A 324 14.23 -12.96 16.35
N VAL A 325 14.69 -14.05 15.72
CA VAL A 325 14.47 -15.43 16.16
C VAL A 325 15.81 -16.15 16.31
N PRO A 326 16.06 -16.93 17.39
CA PRO A 326 17.24 -17.79 17.46
C PRO A 326 17.29 -18.72 16.25
N GLU A 327 18.44 -18.82 15.58
CA GLU A 327 18.56 -19.58 14.32
C GLU A 327 18.18 -21.07 14.50
N ALA A 328 18.47 -21.64 15.68
CA ALA A 328 18.12 -23.01 16.02
C ALA A 328 16.61 -23.27 16.19
N GLU A 329 15.80 -22.22 16.37
CA GLU A 329 14.35 -22.29 16.65
C GLU A 329 13.49 -21.77 15.50
N ILE A 330 14.08 -21.44 14.35
CA ILE A 330 13.35 -20.76 13.26
C ILE A 330 12.13 -21.55 12.77
N GLU A 331 12.26 -22.86 12.60
CA GLU A 331 11.18 -23.74 12.12
C GLU A 331 9.97 -23.80 13.08
N PRO A 332 10.13 -24.17 14.36
CA PRO A 332 9.00 -24.16 15.29
C PRO A 332 8.41 -22.76 15.50
N VAL A 333 9.23 -21.71 15.53
CA VAL A 333 8.74 -20.33 15.70
C VAL A 333 7.96 -19.86 14.49
N THR A 334 8.39 -20.20 13.27
CA THR A 334 7.66 -19.86 12.03
C THR A 334 6.26 -20.47 12.05
N ARG A 335 6.14 -21.76 12.40
CA ARG A 335 4.83 -22.43 12.54
C ARG A 335 3.95 -21.78 13.59
N LEU A 336 4.51 -21.48 14.78
CA LEU A 336 3.79 -20.81 15.85
C LEU A 336 3.28 -19.44 15.39
N VAL A 337 4.12 -18.64 14.73
CA VAL A 337 3.74 -17.29 14.26
C VAL A 337 2.61 -17.36 13.24
N ILE A 338 2.73 -18.26 12.25
CA ILE A 338 1.68 -18.49 11.25
C ILE A 338 0.37 -18.88 11.95
N GLU A 339 0.39 -19.89 12.83
CA GLU A 339 -0.79 -20.37 13.54
C GLU A 339 -1.48 -19.26 14.35
N ARG A 340 -0.72 -18.47 15.11
CA ARG A 340 -1.29 -17.38 15.93
C ARG A 340 -1.86 -16.26 15.08
N MET A 341 -1.23 -15.92 13.96
CA MET A 341 -1.72 -14.89 13.06
C MET A 341 -2.98 -15.37 12.32
N GLU A 342 -2.96 -16.56 11.73
CA GLU A 342 -4.13 -17.13 11.04
C GLU A 342 -5.32 -17.35 11.97
N GLY A 343 -5.07 -17.63 13.26
CA GLY A 343 -6.08 -17.78 14.30
C GLY A 343 -6.53 -16.48 14.99
N ALA A 344 -5.99 -15.32 14.62
CA ALA A 344 -6.17 -14.09 15.39
C ALA A 344 -7.59 -13.51 15.36
N MET A 345 -8.39 -13.85 14.35
CA MET A 345 -9.80 -13.44 14.23
C MET A 345 -10.59 -14.49 13.46
N ALA A 346 -11.78 -14.81 13.95
CA ALA A 346 -12.72 -15.66 13.21
C ALA A 346 -13.46 -14.83 12.17
N ILE A 347 -13.26 -15.15 10.89
CA ILE A 347 -13.96 -14.58 9.74
C ILE A 347 -14.37 -15.70 8.77
N ASP A 348 -15.22 -15.40 7.79
CA ASP A 348 -15.82 -16.44 6.90
C ASP A 348 -14.86 -17.04 5.86
N VAL A 349 -13.67 -16.46 5.72
CA VAL A 349 -12.60 -16.89 4.81
C VAL A 349 -11.35 -17.27 5.60
N PRO A 350 -10.56 -18.26 5.15
CA PRO A 350 -9.32 -18.60 5.83
C PRO A 350 -8.39 -17.38 5.82
N LEU A 351 -7.76 -17.08 6.95
CA LEU A 351 -6.61 -16.19 6.99
C LEU A 351 -5.38 -17.00 6.56
N VAL A 352 -4.53 -16.41 5.72
CA VAL A 352 -3.32 -17.07 5.21
C VAL A 352 -2.14 -16.15 5.48
N VAL A 353 -1.06 -16.70 6.02
CA VAL A 353 0.15 -15.96 6.33
C VAL A 353 1.34 -16.56 5.58
N ASP A 354 1.97 -15.71 4.77
CA ASP A 354 3.21 -16.04 4.08
C ASP A 354 4.38 -15.65 4.98
N ALA A 355 5.34 -16.57 5.19
CA ALA A 355 6.49 -16.32 6.05
C ALA A 355 7.82 -16.65 5.36
N ALA A 356 8.80 -15.79 5.57
CA ALA A 356 10.16 -15.95 5.06
C ALA A 356 11.19 -15.51 6.11
N HIS A 357 12.38 -16.12 6.08
CA HIS A 357 13.43 -15.78 7.04
C HIS A 357 14.80 -15.62 6.39
N GLY A 358 15.66 -14.82 7.01
CA GLY A 358 16.98 -14.51 6.48
C GLY A 358 17.87 -13.81 7.51
N ARG A 359 19.16 -13.70 7.21
CA ARG A 359 20.11 -12.98 8.09
C ARG A 359 19.87 -11.47 8.10
N ASP A 360 19.29 -10.97 7.02
CA ASP A 360 18.89 -9.59 6.84
C ASP A 360 17.44 -9.53 6.33
N TRP A 361 16.86 -8.34 6.38
CA TRP A 361 15.47 -8.13 6.00
C TRP A 361 15.24 -8.16 4.49
N PHE A 362 16.30 -8.13 3.68
CA PHE A 362 16.20 -8.35 2.24
C PHE A 362 15.94 -9.82 1.92
N ALA A 363 16.62 -10.73 2.62
CA ALA A 363 16.52 -12.17 2.47
C ALA A 363 15.30 -12.78 3.18
N ALA A 364 14.78 -12.11 4.22
CA ALA A 364 13.55 -12.51 4.91
C ALA A 364 12.28 -12.09 4.14
N LYS A 365 12.24 -12.28 2.81
CA LYS A 365 11.09 -11.93 1.97
C LYS A 365 11.00 -12.71 0.67
#